data_AF-A0A2G9P570-F1
#
_entry.id   AF-A0A2G9P570-F1
#
_cell.length_a   1.000
_cell.length_b   1.000
_cell.length_c   1.000
_cell.angle_alpha   90.00
_cell.angle_beta   90.00
_cell.angle_gamma   90.00
#
_symmetry.space_group_name_H-M   'P 1'
#
loop_
_entity.id
_entity.type
_entity.pdbx_description
1 polymer ?
#
loop_
_entity_poly.entity_id
_entity_poly.type
_entity_poly.pdbx_seq_one_letter_code
_entity_poly.pdbx_strand_id
1 'polypeptide(L)'
;MKASILFFPGMIFHEFSHMIACYLTGVKVKKVKFFGLNEAYVIHENPDALRSVIITIAPFVLGNWIAFYFFTSSFNQLENSNPLGFVFLWLGFSLAHYSFPSFQDAKNTFNSFKDFYSFRLVKGNLLIRLIVLVSIPFVFIPLFIVLGLMLLFNYFYFLRLLWIAFIFLFSFNQVSALTLMNSFIYSFS
;
A
#
# COMPACT_ATOMS: atom_id res chain seq x y z
N MET A 1 -11.81 -8.18 3.33
CA MET A 1 -11.98 -6.89 4.04
C MET A 1 -13.46 -6.52 3.97
N LYS A 2 -14.15 -6.16 5.06
CA LYS A 2 -15.59 -5.82 4.98
C LYS A 2 -15.77 -4.49 4.25
N ALA A 3 -16.60 -4.49 3.20
CA ALA A 3 -16.87 -3.29 2.42
C ALA A 3 -17.64 -2.27 3.26
N SER A 4 -17.03 -1.11 3.50
CA SER A 4 -17.76 0.08 3.90
C SER A 4 -18.17 0.82 2.63
N ILE A 5 -19.48 1.08 2.47
CA ILE A 5 -20.02 1.83 1.32
C ILE A 5 -19.35 3.20 1.20
N LEU A 6 -18.95 3.80 2.33
CA LEU A 6 -18.36 5.14 2.34
C LEU A 6 -16.92 5.17 1.80
N PHE A 7 -16.19 4.07 1.85
CA PHE A 7 -14.76 4.03 1.47
C PHE A 7 -14.45 2.92 0.47
N PHE A 8 -15.46 2.44 -0.27
CA PHE A 8 -15.29 1.37 -1.26
C PHE A 8 -14.22 1.65 -2.33
N PRO A 9 -13.98 2.89 -2.81
CA PRO A 9 -12.98 3.12 -3.86
C PRO A 9 -11.58 2.71 -3.41
N GLY A 10 -11.22 2.98 -2.15
CA GLY A 10 -9.95 2.60 -1.57
C GLY A 10 -9.78 1.08 -1.44
N MET A 11 -10.85 0.34 -1.13
CA MET A 11 -10.82 -1.12 -1.13
C MET A 11 -10.58 -1.67 -2.54
N ILE A 12 -11.25 -1.13 -3.56
CA ILE A 12 -11.01 -1.51 -4.96
C ILE A 12 -9.56 -1.22 -5.32
N PHE A 13 -9.08 -0.03 -4.96
CA PHE A 13 -7.73 0.39 -5.26
C PHE A 13 -6.67 -0.47 -4.55
N HIS A 14 -6.95 -0.94 -3.34
CA HIS A 14 -6.11 -1.89 -2.61
C HIS A 14 -5.90 -3.17 -3.41
N GLU A 15 -7.00 -3.82 -3.83
CA GLU A 15 -6.94 -5.04 -4.64
C GLU A 15 -6.30 -4.76 -6.02
N PHE A 16 -6.59 -3.60 -6.61
CA PHE A 16 -5.98 -3.17 -7.86
C PHE A 16 -4.45 -3.00 -7.73
N SER A 17 -3.97 -2.53 -6.59
CA SER A 17 -2.54 -2.38 -6.30
C SER A 17 -1.84 -3.75 -6.23
N HIS A 18 -2.47 -4.76 -5.63
CA HIS A 18 -1.98 -6.14 -5.68
C HIS A 18 -1.89 -6.66 -7.12
N MET A 19 -2.92 -6.38 -7.94
CA MET A 19 -2.93 -6.78 -9.34
C MET A 19 -1.80 -6.09 -10.14
N ILE A 20 -1.59 -4.79 -9.96
CA ILE A 20 -0.47 -4.06 -10.57
C ILE A 20 0.86 -4.71 -10.19
N ALA A 21 1.06 -4.98 -8.89
CA ALA A 21 2.29 -5.59 -8.42
C ALA A 21 2.51 -7.00 -9.00
N CYS A 22 1.44 -7.79 -9.15
CA CYS A 22 1.50 -9.08 -9.83
C CYS A 22 1.99 -8.91 -11.28
N TYR A 23 1.44 -7.96 -12.04
CA TYR A 23 1.89 -7.71 -13.41
C TYR A 23 3.33 -7.24 -13.48
N LEU A 24 3.75 -6.31 -12.62
CA LEU A 24 5.12 -5.79 -12.58
C LEU A 24 6.15 -6.85 -12.18
N THR A 25 5.76 -7.82 -11.36
CA THR A 25 6.63 -8.92 -10.90
C THR A 25 6.51 -10.19 -11.75
N GLY A 26 5.66 -10.19 -12.78
CA GLY A 26 5.40 -11.34 -13.64
C GLY A 26 4.68 -12.49 -12.93
N VAL A 27 4.01 -12.24 -11.81
CA VAL A 27 3.16 -13.24 -11.12
C VAL A 27 1.81 -13.31 -11.82
N LYS A 28 1.42 -14.49 -12.27
CA LYS A 28 0.18 -14.66 -13.04
C LYS A 28 -1.05 -14.46 -12.16
N VAL A 29 -1.91 -13.53 -12.56
CA VAL A 29 -3.22 -13.31 -11.95
C VAL A 29 -4.20 -14.34 -12.51
N LYS A 30 -4.89 -15.08 -11.63
CA LYS A 30 -5.86 -16.13 -12.01
C LYS A 30 -7.29 -15.62 -12.03
N LYS A 31 -7.65 -14.80 -11.06
CA LYS A 31 -9.01 -14.27 -10.91
C LYS A 31 -8.98 -12.95 -10.18
N VAL A 32 -9.81 -12.03 -10.63
CA VAL A 32 -9.99 -10.71 -10.00
C VAL A 32 -11.46 -10.46 -9.80
N LYS A 33 -11.80 -9.91 -8.64
CA LYS A 33 -13.15 -9.42 -8.34
C LYS A 33 -13.02 -8.11 -7.58
N PHE A 34 -13.21 -6.98 -8.27
CA PHE A 34 -13.18 -5.66 -7.64
C PHE A 34 -14.51 -5.28 -6.99
N PHE A 35 -15.63 -5.71 -7.58
CA PHE A 35 -16.96 -5.35 -7.13
C PHE A 35 -17.67 -6.56 -6.52
N GLY A 36 -18.14 -6.41 -5.28
CA GLY A 36 -18.92 -7.42 -4.58
C GLY A 36 -19.46 -6.84 -3.27
N LEU A 37 -20.70 -7.18 -2.94
CA LEU A 37 -21.36 -6.70 -1.71
C LEU A 37 -20.58 -7.07 -0.44
N ASN A 38 -19.89 -8.20 -0.45
CA ASN A 38 -19.21 -8.73 0.72
C ASN A 38 -17.68 -8.75 0.59
N GLU A 39 -17.12 -8.91 -0.62
CA GLU A 39 -15.68 -9.14 -0.81
C GLU A 39 -15.18 -8.69 -2.19
N ALA A 40 -14.10 -7.90 -2.17
CA ALA A 40 -13.17 -7.69 -3.28
C ALA A 40 -11.91 -8.53 -3.05
N TYR A 41 -11.33 -9.11 -4.11
CA TYR A 41 -10.13 -9.92 -4.01
C TYR A 41 -9.37 -10.06 -5.34
N VAL A 42 -8.06 -10.29 -5.25
CA VAL A 42 -7.20 -10.80 -6.32
C VAL A 42 -6.66 -12.18 -5.94
N ILE A 43 -6.86 -13.17 -6.83
CA ILE A 43 -6.23 -14.49 -6.73
C ILE A 43 -5.13 -14.57 -7.77
N HIS A 44 -3.91 -14.85 -7.33
CA HIS A 44 -2.73 -15.00 -8.17
C HIS A 44 -2.01 -16.32 -7.87
N GLU A 45 -1.03 -16.69 -8.69
CA GLU A 45 -0.12 -17.80 -8.40
C GLU A 45 0.73 -17.54 -7.16
N ASN A 46 1.28 -18.59 -6.55
CA ASN A 46 2.18 -18.43 -5.41
C ASN A 46 3.44 -17.69 -5.86
N PRO A 47 3.67 -16.46 -5.38
CA PRO A 47 4.87 -15.72 -5.71
C PRO A 47 6.09 -16.34 -5.02
N ASP A 48 7.28 -16.07 -5.55
CA ASP A 48 8.51 -16.30 -4.78
C ASP A 48 8.56 -15.34 -3.56
N ALA A 49 9.50 -15.58 -2.65
CA ALA A 49 9.61 -14.84 -1.41
C ALA A 49 9.75 -13.31 -1.63
N LEU A 50 10.55 -12.86 -2.59
CA LEU A 50 10.76 -11.43 -2.82
C LEU A 50 9.56 -10.77 -3.50
N ARG A 51 8.97 -11.42 -4.50
CA ARG A 51 7.76 -10.93 -5.17
C ARG A 51 6.59 -10.85 -4.20
N SER A 52 6.51 -11.77 -3.23
CA SER A 52 5.47 -11.74 -2.19
C SER A 52 5.50 -10.47 -1.33
N VAL A 53 6.71 -9.94 -1.05
CA VAL A 53 6.89 -8.67 -0.34
C VAL A 53 6.42 -7.51 -1.19
N ILE A 54 6.81 -7.48 -2.47
CA ILE A 54 6.43 -6.40 -3.40
C ILE A 54 4.91 -6.33 -3.52
N ILE A 55 4.25 -7.48 -3.71
CA ILE A 55 2.79 -7.56 -3.80
C ILE A 55 2.15 -7.06 -2.49
N THR A 56 2.60 -7.55 -1.34
CA THR A 56 2.04 -7.17 -0.03
C THR A 56 2.18 -5.68 0.29
N ILE A 57 3.28 -5.05 -0.10
CA ILE A 57 3.56 -3.64 0.19
C ILE A 57 2.93 -2.70 -0.87
N ALA A 58 2.55 -3.21 -2.04
CA ALA A 58 2.05 -2.38 -3.14
C ALA A 58 0.83 -1.51 -2.79
N PRO A 59 -0.21 -2.00 -2.07
CA PRO A 59 -1.33 -1.15 -1.65
C PRO A 59 -0.88 0.03 -0.79
N PHE A 60 0.16 -0.16 0.02
CA PHE A 60 0.70 0.91 0.87
C PHE A 60 1.39 1.97 0.04
N VAL A 61 2.28 1.57 -0.86
CA VAL A 61 3.04 2.53 -1.67
C VAL A 61 2.13 3.27 -2.65
N LEU A 62 1.35 2.52 -3.45
CA LEU A 62 0.49 3.10 -4.47
C LEU A 62 -0.69 3.87 -3.85
N GLY A 63 -1.30 3.33 -2.80
CA GLY A 63 -2.44 3.97 -2.14
C GLY A 63 -2.07 5.32 -1.53
N ASN A 64 -0.94 5.40 -0.83
CA ASN A 64 -0.50 6.67 -0.24
C ASN A 64 -0.03 7.67 -1.29
N TRP A 65 0.64 7.22 -2.34
CA TRP A 65 1.09 8.12 -3.41
C TRP A 65 -0.08 8.76 -4.16
N ILE A 66 -1.09 7.97 -4.52
CA ILE A 66 -2.28 8.49 -5.20
C ILE A 66 -3.17 9.29 -4.24
N ALA A 67 -3.28 8.90 -2.97
CA ALA A 67 -4.00 9.68 -1.97
C ALA A 67 -3.39 11.08 -1.81
N PHE A 68 -2.06 11.18 -1.75
CA PHE A 68 -1.35 12.45 -1.72
C PHE A 68 -1.70 13.33 -2.94
N TYR A 69 -1.65 12.75 -4.15
CA TYR A 69 -2.04 13.45 -5.37
C TYR A 69 -3.49 13.96 -5.33
N PHE A 70 -4.42 13.14 -4.83
CA PHE A 70 -5.81 13.55 -4.69
C PHE A 70 -6.00 14.66 -3.65
N PHE A 71 -5.28 14.65 -2.53
CA PHE A 71 -5.35 15.74 -1.57
C PHE A 71 -4.81 17.05 -2.14
N THR A 72 -3.66 17.03 -2.82
CA THR A 72 -3.13 18.21 -3.53
C THR A 72 -4.12 18.72 -4.58
N SER A 73 -4.69 17.83 -5.38
CA SER A 73 -5.70 18.19 -6.38
C SER A 73 -6.97 18.76 -5.75
N SER A 74 -7.40 18.21 -4.61
CA SER A 74 -8.54 18.71 -3.86
C SER A 74 -8.36 20.17 -3.47
N PHE A 75 -7.21 20.54 -2.91
CA PHE A 75 -6.95 21.93 -2.50
C PHE A 75 -7.01 22.89 -3.69
N ASN A 76 -6.36 22.54 -4.81
CA ASN A 76 -6.38 23.36 -6.02
C ASN A 76 -7.81 23.55 -6.57
N GLN A 77 -8.66 22.53 -6.50
CA GLN A 77 -10.06 22.65 -6.96
C GLN A 77 -10.92 23.47 -6.00
N LEU A 78 -10.75 23.29 -4.68
CA LEU A 78 -11.51 24.04 -3.68
C LEU A 78 -11.14 25.53 -3.66
N GLU A 79 -9.88 25.88 -3.90
CA GLU A 79 -9.44 27.27 -4.06
C GLU A 79 -10.16 27.96 -5.23
N ASN A 80 -10.38 27.22 -6.31
CA ASN A 80 -11.15 27.67 -7.47
C ASN A 80 -12.68 27.54 -7.28
N SER A 81 -13.16 27.32 -6.05
CA SER A 81 -14.58 27.11 -5.72
C SER A 81 -15.25 25.97 -6.52
N ASN A 82 -14.46 25.02 -7.01
CA ASN A 82 -14.95 23.88 -7.78
C ASN A 82 -15.35 22.73 -6.84
N PRO A 83 -16.63 22.29 -6.84
CA PRO A 83 -17.10 21.23 -5.95
C PRO A 83 -16.43 19.86 -6.20
N LEU A 84 -15.77 19.67 -7.36
CA LEU A 84 -14.95 18.47 -7.62
C LEU A 84 -13.84 18.28 -6.58
N GLY A 85 -13.42 19.34 -5.89
CA GLY A 85 -12.47 19.24 -4.78
C GLY A 85 -12.94 18.27 -3.69
N PHE A 86 -14.24 18.27 -3.35
CA PHE A 86 -14.78 17.32 -2.36
C PHE A 86 -14.73 15.86 -2.83
N VAL A 87 -14.85 15.62 -4.14
CA VAL A 87 -14.71 14.27 -4.71
C VAL A 87 -13.28 13.79 -4.58
N PHE A 88 -12.29 14.63 -4.92
CA PHE A 88 -10.88 14.29 -4.74
C PHE A 88 -10.51 14.11 -3.26
N LEU A 89 -11.05 14.94 -2.38
CA LEU A 89 -10.87 14.79 -0.93
C LEU A 89 -11.37 13.41 -0.46
N TRP A 90 -12.60 13.05 -0.84
CA TRP A 90 -13.21 11.77 -0.50
C TRP A 90 -12.40 10.59 -1.04
N LEU A 91 -11.93 10.66 -2.29
CA LEU A 91 -11.04 9.64 -2.88
C LEU A 91 -9.72 9.53 -2.12
N GLY A 92 -9.06 10.65 -1.82
CA GLY A 92 -7.82 10.68 -1.04
C GLY A 92 -7.96 10.01 0.32
N PHE A 93 -9.02 10.36 1.06
CA PHE A 93 -9.33 9.71 2.34
C PHE A 93 -9.58 8.21 2.18
N SER A 94 -10.35 7.82 1.16
CA SER A 94 -10.67 6.42 0.90
C SER A 94 -9.42 5.58 0.60
N LEU A 95 -8.53 6.08 -0.26
CA LEU A 95 -7.30 5.38 -0.65
C LEU A 95 -6.31 5.27 0.52
N ALA A 96 -6.08 6.36 1.25
CA ALA A 96 -5.19 6.34 2.42
C ALA A 96 -5.73 5.45 3.54
N HIS A 97 -7.06 5.38 3.70
CA HIS A 97 -7.68 4.51 4.70
C HIS A 97 -7.45 3.01 4.41
N TYR A 98 -7.42 2.62 3.14
CA TYR A 98 -7.25 1.23 2.74
C TYR A 98 -5.85 0.91 2.22
N SER A 99 -4.86 1.78 2.41
CA SER A 99 -3.49 1.54 1.91
C SER A 99 -2.73 0.48 2.70
N PHE A 100 -3.07 0.22 3.97
CA PHE A 100 -2.30 -0.71 4.80
C PHE A 100 -2.58 -2.18 4.45
N PRO A 101 -1.55 -3.04 4.41
CA PRO A 101 -1.72 -4.48 4.18
C PRO A 101 -2.54 -5.13 5.28
N SER A 102 -3.28 -6.15 4.91
CA SER A 102 -4.07 -6.97 5.82
C SER A 102 -3.24 -8.08 6.46
N PHE A 103 -3.81 -8.73 7.48
CA PHE A 103 -3.22 -9.94 8.07
C PHE A 103 -3.02 -11.06 7.05
N GLN A 104 -3.91 -11.16 6.05
CA GLN A 104 -3.79 -12.19 5.03
C GLN A 104 -2.59 -11.92 4.11
N ASP A 105 -2.35 -10.65 3.74
CA ASP A 105 -1.21 -10.26 2.89
C ASP A 105 0.12 -10.55 3.59
N ALA A 106 0.23 -10.15 4.87
CA ALA A 106 1.39 -10.44 5.68
C ALA A 106 1.62 -11.95 5.82
N LYS A 107 0.56 -12.73 6.10
CA LYS A 107 0.63 -14.20 6.22
C LYS A 107 1.10 -14.86 4.92
N ASN A 108 0.61 -14.40 3.77
CA ASN A 108 1.05 -14.91 2.46
C ASN A 108 2.54 -14.68 2.24
N THR A 109 3.06 -13.51 2.61
CA THR A 109 4.51 -13.22 2.55
C THR A 109 5.32 -14.12 3.48
N PHE A 110 4.90 -14.26 4.74
CA PHE A 110 5.58 -15.14 5.69
C PHE A 110 5.62 -16.59 5.22
N ASN A 111 4.52 -17.09 4.66
CA ASN A 111 4.45 -18.43 4.11
C ASN A 111 5.39 -18.59 2.91
N SER A 112 5.45 -17.60 2.02
CA SER A 112 6.35 -17.62 0.85
C SER A 112 7.82 -17.71 1.25
N PHE A 113 8.23 -16.97 2.29
CA PHE A 113 9.57 -17.12 2.87
C PHE A 113 9.76 -18.48 3.55
N LYS A 114 8.81 -18.92 4.38
CA LYS A 114 8.90 -20.21 5.04
C LYS A 114 9.06 -21.36 4.04
N ASP A 115 8.35 -21.33 2.92
CA ASP A 115 8.43 -22.33 1.86
C ASP A 115 9.76 -22.25 1.10
N PHE A 116 10.26 -21.04 0.82
CA PHE A 116 11.59 -20.85 0.23
C PHE A 116 12.70 -21.45 1.12
N TYR A 117 12.67 -21.16 2.41
CA TYR A 117 13.64 -21.65 3.37
C TYR A 117 13.53 -23.17 3.59
N SER A 118 12.31 -23.70 3.74
CA SER A 118 12.10 -25.14 3.96
C SER A 118 12.58 -25.96 2.76
N PHE A 119 12.30 -25.52 1.53
CA PHE A 119 12.78 -26.15 0.31
C PHE A 119 14.30 -26.20 0.25
N ARG A 120 14.99 -25.09 0.56
CA ARG A 120 16.46 -25.01 0.54
C ARG A 120 17.12 -25.82 1.66
N LEU A 121 16.49 -25.91 2.82
CA LEU A 121 16.98 -26.77 3.91
C LEU A 121 16.87 -28.25 3.58
N VAL A 122 15.77 -28.67 2.93
CA VAL A 122 15.56 -30.08 2.57
C VAL A 122 16.44 -30.49 1.38
N LYS A 123 16.43 -29.71 0.29
CA LYS A 123 17.09 -30.09 -0.97
C LYS A 123 18.51 -29.54 -1.14
N GLY A 124 18.95 -28.61 -0.31
CA GLY A 124 20.28 -28.00 -0.39
C GLY A 124 21.39 -28.95 0.07
N ASN A 125 22.60 -28.75 -0.47
CA ASN A 125 23.82 -29.36 0.05
C ASN A 125 24.20 -28.74 1.41
N LEU A 126 25.22 -29.27 2.08
CA LEU A 126 25.64 -28.83 3.42
C LEU A 126 25.92 -27.30 3.46
N LEU A 127 26.63 -26.77 2.48
CA LEU A 127 26.96 -25.34 2.40
C LEU A 127 25.70 -24.47 2.29
N ILE A 128 24.77 -24.83 1.39
CA ILE A 128 23.50 -24.11 1.23
C ILE A 128 22.70 -24.15 2.53
N ARG A 129 22.63 -25.30 3.21
CA ARG A 129 21.91 -25.43 4.49
C ARG A 129 22.48 -24.50 5.56
N LEU A 130 23.81 -24.41 5.69
CA LEU A 130 24.47 -23.52 6.64
C LEU A 130 24.21 -22.04 6.31
N ILE A 131 24.36 -21.65 5.05
CA ILE A 131 24.06 -20.28 4.59
C ILE A 131 22.61 -19.92 4.91
N VAL A 132 21.69 -20.82 4.59
CA VAL A 132 20.25 -20.63 4.81
C VAL A 132 19.96 -20.46 6.30
N LEU A 133 20.47 -21.36 7.17
CA LEU A 133 20.29 -21.25 8.62
C LEU A 133 20.80 -19.92 9.19
N VAL A 134 21.99 -19.49 8.77
CA VAL A 134 22.56 -18.20 9.21
C VAL A 134 21.71 -17.04 8.71
N SER A 135 21.16 -17.11 7.49
CA SER A 135 20.37 -16.01 6.91
C SER A 135 18.95 -15.85 7.49
N ILE A 136 18.37 -16.89 8.12
CA ILE A 136 17.01 -16.86 8.70
C ILE A 136 16.78 -15.62 9.59
N PRO A 137 17.56 -15.37 10.66
CA PRO A 137 17.32 -14.21 11.53
C PRO A 137 17.40 -12.88 10.77
N PHE A 138 18.34 -12.75 9.83
CA PHE A 138 18.52 -11.53 9.04
C PHE A 138 17.38 -11.24 8.08
N VAL A 139 16.55 -12.24 7.75
CA VAL A 139 15.37 -12.06 6.89
C VAL A 139 14.09 -11.96 7.72
N PHE A 140 13.87 -12.89 8.66
CA PHE A 140 12.61 -12.96 9.40
C PHE A 140 12.45 -11.84 10.43
N ILE A 141 13.54 -11.37 11.05
CA ILE A 141 13.47 -10.25 12.01
C ILE A 141 13.01 -8.95 11.32
N PRO A 142 13.68 -8.44 10.26
CA PRO A 142 13.22 -7.22 9.60
C PRO A 142 11.85 -7.41 8.96
N LEU A 143 11.55 -8.58 8.39
CA LEU A 143 10.23 -8.87 7.84
C LEU A 143 9.13 -8.75 8.91
N PHE A 144 9.38 -9.31 10.10
CA PHE A 144 8.46 -9.22 11.25
C PHE A 144 8.33 -7.79 11.77
N ILE A 145 9.42 -7.03 11.85
CA ILE A 145 9.37 -5.63 12.28
C ILE A 145 8.55 -4.79 11.30
N VAL A 146 8.85 -4.88 10.00
CA VAL A 146 8.19 -4.07 8.96
C VAL A 146 6.72 -4.44 8.83
N LEU A 147 6.40 -5.71 8.60
CA LEU A 147 5.00 -6.14 8.46
C LEU A 147 4.23 -6.00 9.77
N GLY A 148 4.87 -6.29 10.91
CA GLY A 148 4.28 -6.09 12.23
C GLY A 148 3.90 -4.63 12.47
N LEU A 149 4.79 -3.70 12.14
CA LEU A 149 4.51 -2.27 12.23
C LEU A 149 3.34 -1.88 11.32
N MET A 150 3.31 -2.33 10.06
CA MET A 150 2.19 -2.04 9.15
C MET A 150 0.87 -2.63 9.64
N LEU A 151 0.89 -3.83 10.24
CA LEU A 151 -0.30 -4.45 10.82
C LEU A 151 -0.81 -3.70 12.05
N LEU A 152 0.04 -3.00 12.81
CA LEU A 152 -0.41 -2.12 13.90
C LEU A 152 -1.31 -1.01 13.35
N PHE A 153 -0.99 -0.40 12.20
CA PHE A 153 -1.85 0.58 11.55
C PHE A 153 -3.14 -0.03 11.00
N ASN A 154 -3.09 -1.30 10.60
CA ASN A 154 -4.31 -2.01 10.22
C ASN A 154 -5.21 -2.29 11.44
N TYR A 155 -4.65 -2.65 12.58
CA TYR A 155 -5.39 -2.99 13.81
C TYR A 155 -5.91 -1.76 14.55
N PHE A 156 -5.07 -0.74 14.76
CA PHE A 156 -5.42 0.47 15.51
C PHE A 156 -5.91 1.58 14.57
N TYR A 157 -7.24 1.76 14.54
CA TYR A 157 -7.89 2.80 13.72
C TYR A 157 -7.32 4.21 13.98
N PHE A 158 -6.97 4.53 15.23
CA PHE A 158 -6.37 5.81 15.59
C PHE A 158 -5.03 6.08 14.89
N LEU A 159 -4.11 5.10 14.84
CA LEU A 159 -2.83 5.25 14.14
C LEU A 159 -3.04 5.49 12.65
N ARG A 160 -4.03 4.82 12.07
CA ARG A 160 -4.42 5.03 10.68
C ARG A 160 -4.95 6.44 10.44
N LEU A 161 -5.80 6.97 11.32
CA LEU A 161 -6.25 8.35 11.23
C LEU A 161 -5.10 9.35 11.34
N LEU A 162 -4.16 9.12 12.26
CA LEU A 162 -2.97 9.96 12.39
C LEU A 162 -2.14 9.95 11.10
N TRP A 163 -1.97 8.78 10.48
CA TRP A 163 -1.25 8.65 9.20
C TRP A 163 -1.96 9.41 8.08
N ILE A 164 -3.28 9.28 7.96
CA ILE A 164 -4.06 10.01 6.96
C ILE A 164 -3.96 11.51 7.19
N ALA A 165 -4.11 11.97 8.44
CA ALA A 165 -3.97 13.38 8.81
C ALA A 165 -2.57 13.91 8.46
N PHE A 166 -1.53 13.11 8.70
CA PHE A 166 -0.16 13.45 8.33
C PHE A 166 -0.03 13.67 6.81
N ILE A 167 -0.53 12.75 5.98
CA ILE A 167 -0.46 12.90 4.51
C ILE A 167 -1.28 14.10 4.04
N PHE A 168 -2.48 14.28 4.60
CA PHE A 168 -3.34 15.42 4.29
C PHE A 168 -2.66 16.76 4.61
N LEU A 169 -2.11 16.92 5.83
CA LEU A 169 -1.39 18.13 6.22
C LEU A 169 -0.13 18.36 5.39
N PHE A 170 0.61 17.29 5.10
CA PHE A 170 1.80 17.38 4.25
C PHE A 170 1.47 17.85 2.83
N SER A 171 0.34 17.38 2.27
CA SER A 171 -0.13 17.82 0.94
C SER A 171 -0.58 19.28 0.90
N PHE A 172 -1.10 19.82 2.01
CA PHE A 172 -1.49 21.22 2.12
C PHE A 172 -0.29 22.16 2.08
N ASN A 173 0.76 21.86 2.85
CA ASN A 173 1.98 22.67 2.92
C ASN A 173 2.64 22.84 1.55
N GLN A 174 2.59 21.81 0.71
CA GLN A 174 3.14 21.85 -0.65
C GLN A 174 2.37 22.83 -1.54
N VAL A 175 1.03 22.81 -1.48
CA VAL A 175 0.19 23.76 -2.24
C VAL A 175 0.48 25.19 -1.80
N SER A 176 0.56 25.45 -0.49
CA SER A 176 0.90 26.80 0.01
C SER A 176 2.30 27.27 -0.41
N ALA A 177 3.28 26.36 -0.50
CA ALA A 177 4.62 26.71 -0.97
C ALA A 177 4.64 27.05 -2.47
N LEU A 178 3.91 26.28 -3.28
CA LEU A 178 3.75 26.52 -4.71
C LEU A 178 3.04 27.85 -5.01
N THR A 179 1.98 28.20 -4.26
CA THR A 179 1.28 29.49 -4.43
C THR A 179 2.17 30.67 -4.05
N LEU A 180 2.95 30.56 -2.97
CA LEU A 180 3.95 31.57 -2.59
C LEU A 180 5.06 31.75 -3.63
N MET A 181 5.57 30.65 -4.21
CA MET A 181 6.56 30.75 -5.29
C MET A 181 5.98 31.42 -6.54
N ASN A 182 4.75 31.08 -6.93
CA ASN A 182 4.12 31.67 -8.10
C ASN A 182 3.90 33.18 -7.92
N SER A 183 3.39 33.61 -6.76
CA SER A 183 3.20 35.05 -6.50
C SER A 183 4.51 35.83 -6.47
N PHE A 184 5.59 35.23 -5.96
CA PHE A 184 6.93 35.81 -6.04
C PHE A 184 7.37 35.99 -7.49
N ILE A 185 7.26 34.96 -8.34
CA ILE A 185 7.67 35.04 -9.76
C ILE A 185 6.91 36.15 -10.50
N TYR A 186 5.59 36.25 -10.33
CA TYR A 186 4.78 37.30 -10.96
C TYR A 186 5.09 38.72 -10.48
N SER A 187 5.74 38.88 -9.32
CA SER A 187 6.17 40.19 -8.82
C SER A 187 7.45 40.72 -9.50
N PHE A 188 8.18 39.88 -10.25
CA PHE A 188 9.39 40.23 -11.00
C PHE A 188 9.20 40.26 -12.53
N SER A 189 8.00 39.99 -13.03
CA SER A 189 7.62 40.04 -14.46
C SER A 189 6.74 41.25 -14.75
#